data_AF-A0A0G0DVL6-F1
#
_entry.id   AF-A0A0G0DVL6-F1
#
_cell.length_a   1.000
_cell.length_b   1.000
_cell.length_c   1.000
_cell.angle_alpha   90.00
_cell.angle_beta   90.00
_cell.angle_gamma   90.00
#
_symmetry.space_group_name_H-M   'P 1'
#
loop_
_entity.id
_entity.type
_entity.pdbx_description
1 polymer ?
#
loop_
_entity_poly.entity_id
_entity_poly.type
_entity_poly.pdbx_seq_one_letter_code
_entity_poly.pdbx_strand_id
1 'polypeptide(L)'
;MFNIIKAENLSKVYSLQRQRTFKEFLPALFSGQSTKHAFHALSHLNFEINKGESLGILGRNGSGKSTLLKIIAGVTKPSDGRITVNGKVAPLIELGAGFHPELTGRENVYLNGSILGIKKKDMDKLYQSIVDFSELESFMDQPVKHYSSGMYMRLAFSVAVAEKPEILLVDEILAVGDTKFQEKCLKRISEFQAQGSTLALVTHSPGQIE
;
A
#
# COMPACT_ATOMS: atom_id res chain seq x y z
N MET A 1 -20.53 -5.46 17.22
CA MET A 1 -19.25 -5.61 16.49
C MET A 1 -19.12 -4.41 15.56
N PHE A 2 -17.99 -3.70 15.60
CA PHE A 2 -17.74 -2.56 14.70
C PHE A 2 -16.87 -3.04 13.55
N ASN A 3 -17.47 -3.19 12.37
CA ASN A 3 -16.78 -3.61 11.16
C ASN A 3 -15.88 -2.48 10.68
N ILE A 4 -14.56 -2.74 10.69
CA ILE A 4 -13.57 -1.76 10.24
C ILE A 4 -13.37 -1.84 8.72
N ILE A 5 -13.51 -3.03 8.14
CA ILE A 5 -13.55 -3.27 6.70
C ILE A 5 -14.74 -4.18 6.39
N LYS A 6 -15.51 -3.83 5.37
CA LYS A 6 -16.64 -4.63 4.87
C LYS A 6 -16.68 -4.60 3.35
N ALA A 7 -16.63 -5.76 2.71
CA ALA A 7 -16.75 -5.93 1.27
C ALA A 7 -18.04 -6.68 0.93
N GLU A 8 -18.79 -6.16 -0.03
CA GLU A 8 -20.09 -6.68 -0.47
C GLU A 8 -20.11 -6.82 -1.99
N ASN A 9 -20.16 -8.06 -2.48
CA ASN A 9 -20.09 -8.44 -3.89
C ASN A 9 -18.96 -7.75 -4.67
N LEU A 10 -17.83 -7.54 -4.00
CA LEU A 10 -16.73 -6.72 -4.50
C LEU A 10 -16.08 -7.37 -5.73
N SER A 11 -16.09 -6.65 -6.84
CA SER A 11 -15.49 -7.11 -8.10
C SER A 11 -14.59 -6.05 -8.72
N LYS A 12 -13.53 -6.49 -9.40
CA LYS A 12 -12.62 -5.61 -10.14
C LYS A 12 -12.24 -6.22 -11.47
N VAL A 13 -12.51 -5.48 -12.53
CA VAL A 13 -12.18 -5.86 -13.92
C VAL A 13 -11.26 -4.80 -14.50
N TYR A 14 -10.13 -5.24 -15.06
CA TYR A 14 -9.23 -4.41 -15.84
C TYR A 14 -9.43 -4.68 -17.32
N SER A 15 -9.36 -3.63 -18.14
CA SER A 15 -9.35 -3.78 -19.58
C SER A 15 -7.90 -3.91 -20.04
N LEU A 16 -7.52 -5.08 -20.54
CA LEU A 16 -6.24 -5.29 -21.18
C LEU A 16 -6.34 -4.79 -22.62
N GLN A 17 -5.77 -3.62 -22.88
CA GLN A 17 -5.45 -3.21 -24.25
C GLN A 17 -4.15 -3.88 -24.66
N ARG A 18 -4.20 -4.76 -25.65
CA ARG A 18 -3.02 -5.12 -26.43
C ARG A 18 -2.56 -3.82 -27.10
N GLN A 19 -1.31 -3.39 -26.90
CA GLN A 19 -0.73 -2.32 -27.71
C GLN A 19 -0.83 -2.74 -29.17
N ARG A 20 -1.73 -2.11 -29.92
CA ARG A 20 -1.88 -2.32 -31.35
C ARG A 20 -1.18 -1.16 -32.04
N THR A 21 -0.17 -1.48 -32.84
CA THR A 21 0.37 -0.53 -33.82
C THR A 21 -0.76 -0.10 -34.77
N PHE A 22 -0.66 1.08 -35.37
CA PHE A 22 -1.68 1.64 -36.28
C PHE A 22 -2.16 0.65 -37.37
N LYS A 23 -1.30 -0.29 -37.79
CA LYS A 23 -1.63 -1.33 -38.78
C LYS A 23 -2.68 -2.36 -38.31
N GLU A 24 -2.78 -2.62 -37.01
CA GLU A 24 -3.74 -3.58 -36.43
C GLU A 24 -5.06 -2.93 -35.98
N PHE A 25 -5.12 -1.59 -36.00
CA PHE A 25 -6.30 -0.79 -35.64
C PHE A 25 -7.29 -0.69 -36.82
N LEU A 26 -6.77 -0.57 -38.04
CA LEU A 26 -7.56 -0.51 -39.27
C LEU A 26 -8.50 -1.72 -39.45
N PRO A 27 -8.05 -2.99 -39.41
CA PRO A 27 -8.95 -4.14 -39.57
C PRO A 27 -9.94 -4.32 -38.41
N ALA A 28 -9.65 -3.81 -37.20
CA ALA A 28 -10.56 -3.88 -36.05
C ALA A 28 -11.75 -2.90 -36.15
N LEU A 29 -11.56 -1.75 -36.81
CA LEU A 29 -12.64 -0.79 -37.10
C LEU A 29 -13.67 -1.36 -38.09
N PHE A 30 -13.23 -2.21 -39.03
CA PHE A 30 -14.10 -2.80 -40.04
C PHE A 30 -14.79 -4.11 -39.61
N SER A 31 -14.24 -4.83 -38.62
CA SER A 31 -14.75 -6.16 -38.23
C SER A 31 -15.71 -6.17 -37.03
N GLY A 32 -15.93 -5.03 -36.35
CA GLY A 32 -16.80 -4.95 -35.17
C GLY A 32 -16.31 -5.77 -33.96
N GLN A 33 -15.13 -6.37 -34.01
CA GLN A 33 -14.58 -7.17 -32.91
C GLN A 33 -14.02 -6.27 -31.81
N SER A 34 -14.57 -6.42 -30.59
CA SER A 34 -14.02 -5.78 -29.39
C SER A 34 -12.59 -6.27 -29.14
N THR A 35 -11.63 -5.37 -29.27
CA THR A 35 -10.19 -5.65 -29.08
C THR A 35 -9.73 -5.56 -27.63
N LYS A 36 -10.67 -5.47 -26.69
CA LYS A 36 -10.43 -5.33 -25.26
C LYS A 36 -10.68 -6.68 -24.58
N HIS A 37 -9.64 -7.32 -24.09
CA HIS A 37 -9.80 -8.49 -23.22
C HIS A 37 -10.04 -8.01 -21.78
N ALA A 38 -11.11 -8.48 -21.16
CA ALA A 38 -11.41 -8.19 -19.76
C ALA A 38 -10.62 -9.16 -18.87
N PHE A 39 -9.86 -8.61 -17.93
CA PHE A 39 -9.18 -9.38 -16.88
C PHE A 39 -9.91 -9.17 -15.56
N HIS A 40 -10.54 -10.23 -15.05
CA HIS A 40 -11.23 -10.22 -13.76
C HIS A 40 -10.19 -10.45 -12.65
N ALA A 41 -9.78 -9.37 -11.99
CA ALA A 41 -8.85 -9.43 -10.87
C ALA A 41 -9.52 -9.86 -9.57
N LEU A 42 -10.77 -9.45 -9.35
CA LEU A 42 -11.61 -9.87 -8.21
C LEU A 42 -13.02 -10.15 -8.72
N SER A 43 -13.66 -11.19 -8.16
CA SER A 43 -14.99 -11.64 -8.57
C SER A 43 -15.87 -11.89 -7.34
N HIS A 44 -16.84 -11.01 -7.11
CA HIS A 44 -17.92 -11.14 -6.11
C HIS A 44 -17.46 -11.50 -4.68
N LEU A 45 -16.41 -10.85 -4.18
CA LEU A 45 -15.91 -11.10 -2.83
C LEU A 45 -16.84 -10.51 -1.77
N ASN A 46 -17.09 -11.29 -0.71
CA ASN A 46 -17.88 -10.90 0.45
C ASN A 46 -17.10 -11.26 1.72
N PHE A 47 -16.75 -10.28 2.54
CA PHE A 47 -16.08 -10.50 3.83
C PHE A 47 -16.24 -9.29 4.75
N GLU A 48 -16.10 -9.52 6.05
CA GLU A 48 -16.11 -8.50 7.09
C GLU A 48 -14.92 -8.72 8.03
N ILE A 49 -14.31 -7.62 8.48
CA ILE A 49 -13.21 -7.62 9.45
C ILE A 49 -13.59 -6.65 10.57
N ASN A 50 -13.50 -7.11 11.81
CA ASN A 50 -13.69 -6.26 12.97
C ASN A 50 -12.40 -5.53 13.35
N LYS A 51 -12.55 -4.42 14.06
CA LYS A 51 -11.40 -3.70 14.61
C LYS A 51 -10.54 -4.61 15.49
N GLY A 52 -9.24 -4.65 15.19
CA GLY A 52 -8.24 -5.45 15.92
C GLY A 52 -8.09 -6.89 15.41
N GLU A 53 -8.92 -7.33 14.48
CA GLU A 53 -8.72 -8.62 13.81
C GLU A 53 -7.59 -8.51 12.77
N SER A 54 -6.98 -9.65 12.45
CA SER A 54 -6.00 -9.75 11.37
C SER A 54 -6.56 -10.58 10.22
N LEU A 55 -6.45 -10.07 9.00
CA LEU A 55 -6.80 -10.78 7.76
C LEU A 55 -5.52 -11.24 7.08
N GLY A 56 -5.34 -12.56 6.94
CA GLY A 56 -4.36 -13.16 6.05
C GLY A 56 -4.94 -13.40 4.65
N ILE A 57 -4.28 -12.88 3.61
CA ILE A 57 -4.67 -13.04 2.20
C ILE A 57 -3.63 -13.93 1.52
N LEU A 58 -4.01 -15.19 1.29
CA LEU A 58 -3.20 -16.20 0.61
C LEU A 58 -3.64 -16.40 -0.83
N GLY A 59 -2.67 -16.61 -1.72
CA GLY A 59 -2.96 -16.95 -3.12
C GLY A 59 -1.75 -16.88 -4.02
N ARG A 60 -1.85 -17.48 -5.21
CA ARG A 60 -0.80 -17.44 -6.23
C ARG A 60 -0.61 -16.01 -6.79
N ASN A 61 0.51 -15.78 -7.45
CA ASN A 61 0.72 -14.54 -8.18
C ASN A 61 -0.37 -14.36 -9.26
N GLY A 62 -0.88 -13.14 -9.39
CA GLY A 62 -1.99 -12.82 -10.30
C GLY A 62 -3.40 -13.12 -9.75
N SER A 63 -3.55 -13.63 -8.52
CA SER A 63 -4.87 -13.92 -7.94
C SER A 63 -5.66 -12.70 -7.44
N GLY A 64 -5.16 -11.48 -7.66
CA GLY A 64 -5.83 -10.24 -7.26
C GLY A 64 -5.48 -9.70 -5.87
N LYS A 65 -4.54 -10.30 -5.12
CA LYS A 65 -4.18 -9.88 -3.75
C LYS A 65 -3.84 -8.39 -3.63
N SER A 66 -2.87 -7.91 -4.42
CA SER A 66 -2.51 -6.49 -4.43
C SER A 66 -3.62 -5.61 -5.00
N THR A 67 -4.52 -6.15 -5.84
CA THR A 67 -5.73 -5.40 -6.27
C THR A 67 -6.70 -5.19 -5.12
N LEU A 68 -6.91 -6.22 -4.29
CA LEU A 68 -7.74 -6.10 -3.08
C LEU A 68 -7.14 -5.09 -2.10
N LEU A 69 -5.82 -5.16 -1.83
CA LEU A 69 -5.17 -4.18 -0.95
C LEU A 69 -5.27 -2.74 -1.49
N LYS A 70 -5.09 -2.52 -2.80
CA LYS A 70 -5.27 -1.19 -3.43
C LYS A 70 -6.70 -0.68 -3.30
N ILE A 71 -7.70 -1.56 -3.34
CA ILE A 71 -9.11 -1.19 -3.14
C ILE A 71 -9.37 -0.82 -1.68
N ILE A 72 -8.83 -1.59 -0.72
CA ILE A 72 -8.92 -1.26 0.72
C ILE A 72 -8.20 0.06 1.02
N ALA A 73 -7.04 0.30 0.39
CA ALA A 73 -6.28 1.55 0.51
C ALA A 73 -6.96 2.76 -0.17
N GLY A 74 -8.01 2.55 -0.95
CA GLY A 74 -8.67 3.63 -1.72
C GLY A 74 -7.90 4.10 -2.95
N VAL A 75 -6.79 3.45 -3.31
CA VAL A 75 -5.98 3.77 -4.50
C VAL A 75 -6.75 3.45 -5.79
N THR A 76 -7.61 2.44 -5.76
CA THR A 76 -8.42 2.05 -6.92
C THR A 76 -9.84 1.72 -6.51
N LYS A 77 -10.83 2.18 -7.30
CA LYS A 77 -12.25 1.87 -7.07
C LYS A 77 -12.61 0.47 -7.59
N PRO A 78 -13.57 -0.23 -6.95
CA PRO A 78 -14.14 -1.44 -7.51
C PRO A 78 -14.83 -1.16 -8.86
N SER A 79 -14.95 -2.19 -9.69
CA SER A 79 -15.74 -2.13 -10.93
C SER A 79 -17.23 -2.37 -10.65
N ASP A 80 -17.53 -3.19 -9.65
CA ASP A 80 -18.88 -3.48 -9.17
C ASP A 80 -18.85 -3.87 -7.67
N GLY A 81 -19.99 -3.79 -7.00
CA GLY A 81 -20.12 -4.01 -5.57
C GLY A 81 -19.64 -2.82 -4.73
N ARG A 82 -19.43 -3.05 -3.43
CA ARG A 82 -19.07 -2.01 -2.46
C ARG A 82 -17.96 -2.50 -1.52
N ILE A 83 -17.09 -1.57 -1.15
CA ILE A 83 -16.22 -1.71 0.01
C ILE A 83 -16.42 -0.50 0.94
N THR A 84 -16.50 -0.76 2.24
CA THR A 84 -16.51 0.26 3.29
C THR A 84 -15.27 0.06 4.15
N VAL A 85 -14.51 1.13 4.35
CA VAL A 85 -13.28 1.13 5.15
C VAL A 85 -13.38 2.28 6.15
N ASN A 86 -13.39 1.94 7.44
CA ASN A 86 -13.58 2.88 8.54
C ASN A 86 -12.25 3.06 9.28
N GLY A 87 -11.67 4.26 9.20
CA GLY A 87 -10.47 4.61 9.95
C GLY A 87 -9.25 4.92 9.06
N LYS A 88 -8.16 5.32 9.71
CA LYS A 88 -6.91 5.67 9.00
C LYS A 88 -6.20 4.40 8.51
N VAL A 89 -5.98 4.32 7.19
CA VAL A 89 -5.23 3.24 6.53
C VAL A 89 -3.78 3.67 6.33
N ALA A 90 -2.84 2.82 6.74
CA ALA A 90 -1.43 2.92 6.36
C ALA A 90 -1.09 1.80 5.37
N PRO A 91 -1.04 2.11 4.05
CA PRO A 91 -0.72 1.13 3.03
C PRO A 91 0.80 0.97 2.85
N LEU A 92 1.37 -0.13 3.35
CA LEU A 92 2.80 -0.46 3.15
C LEU A 92 3.07 -1.14 1.79
N ILE A 93 2.07 -1.19 0.92
CA ILE A 93 2.13 -1.79 -0.43
C ILE A 93 2.73 -0.87 -1.49
N GLU A 94 2.74 0.44 -1.24
CA GLU A 94 3.19 1.48 -2.19
C GLU A 94 4.10 2.46 -1.43
N LEU A 95 5.09 1.92 -0.70
CA LEU A 95 6.03 2.71 0.08
C LEU A 95 6.73 3.76 -0.80
N GLY A 96 6.66 5.01 -0.36
CA GLY A 96 7.25 6.15 -1.05
C GLY A 96 6.41 6.65 -2.22
N ALA A 97 5.21 6.12 -2.46
CA ALA A 97 4.27 6.77 -3.36
C ALA A 97 4.02 8.20 -2.87
N GLY A 98 4.19 9.17 -3.76
CA GLY A 98 4.11 10.59 -3.44
C GLY A 98 5.42 11.23 -2.99
N PHE A 99 6.54 10.49 -2.93
CA PHE A 99 7.85 11.14 -2.87
C PHE A 99 8.17 11.83 -4.19
N HIS A 100 8.77 13.01 -4.09
CA HIS A 100 9.23 13.80 -5.21
C HIS A 100 10.76 13.72 -5.31
N PRO A 101 11.33 13.22 -6.44
CA PRO A 101 12.76 12.96 -6.58
C PRO A 101 13.68 14.18 -6.36
N GLU A 102 13.20 15.36 -6.76
CA GLU A 102 13.95 16.61 -6.63
C GLU A 102 13.88 17.23 -5.22
N LEU A 103 12.98 16.75 -4.36
CA LEU A 103 12.86 17.25 -2.98
C LEU A 103 13.80 16.48 -2.05
N THR A 104 14.25 17.16 -1.01
CA THR A 104 15.04 16.58 0.07
C THR A 104 14.28 15.49 0.83
N GLY A 105 14.98 14.65 1.58
CA GLY A 105 14.35 13.71 2.51
C GLY A 105 13.38 14.40 3.47
N ARG A 106 13.79 15.56 4.01
CA ARG A 106 12.98 16.39 4.92
C ARG A 106 11.68 16.83 4.25
N GLU A 107 11.77 17.44 3.07
CA GLU A 107 10.60 17.91 2.34
C GLU A 107 9.66 16.75 1.97
N ASN A 108 10.22 15.58 1.62
CA ASN A 108 9.44 14.38 1.34
C ASN A 108 8.69 13.85 2.57
N VAL A 109 9.25 13.95 3.78
CA VAL A 109 8.54 13.62 5.03
C VAL A 109 7.28 14.47 5.18
N TYR A 110 7.37 15.78 4.95
CA TYR A 110 6.22 16.68 5.07
C TYR A 110 5.21 16.50 3.93
N LEU A 111 5.68 16.29 2.70
CA LEU A 111 4.82 16.02 1.54
C LEU A 111 4.01 14.75 1.76
N ASN A 112 4.69 13.65 2.11
CA ASN A 112 4.04 12.36 2.31
C ASN A 112 3.14 12.36 3.56
N GLY A 113 3.56 13.04 4.64
CA GLY A 113 2.69 13.30 5.80
C GLY A 113 1.38 13.97 5.42
N SER A 114 1.43 14.96 4.53
CA SER A 114 0.23 15.65 4.05
C SER A 114 -0.68 14.74 3.23
N ILE A 115 -0.11 13.85 2.41
CA ILE A 115 -0.84 12.82 1.65
C ILE A 115 -1.54 11.84 2.60
N LEU A 116 -0.90 11.48 3.71
CA LEU A 116 -1.46 10.62 4.76
C LEU A 116 -2.47 11.35 5.67
N GLY A 117 -2.75 12.64 5.42
CA GLY A 117 -3.69 13.44 6.20
C GLY A 117 -3.14 13.90 7.56
N ILE A 118 -1.82 13.86 7.75
CA ILE A 118 -1.15 14.34 8.96
C ILE A 118 -0.97 15.86 8.84
N LYS A 119 -1.47 16.60 9.83
CA LYS A 119 -1.32 18.07 9.86
C LYS A 119 0.14 18.43 10.11
N LYS A 120 0.62 19.51 9.49
CA LYS A 120 2.00 20.00 9.66
C LYS A 120 2.47 20.04 11.12
N LYS A 121 1.66 20.62 12.01
CA LYS A 121 1.96 20.70 13.46
C LYS A 121 2.17 19.35 14.16
N ASP A 122 1.52 18.30 13.66
CA ASP A 122 1.63 16.95 14.22
C ASP A 122 2.83 16.26 13.57
N MET A 123 3.08 16.53 12.29
CA MET A 123 4.31 16.10 11.61
C MET A 123 5.57 16.70 12.24
N ASP A 124 5.55 17.98 12.66
CA ASP A 124 6.68 18.62 13.36
C ASP A 124 7.10 17.83 14.63
N LYS A 125 6.12 17.24 15.34
CA LYS A 125 6.37 16.42 16.54
C LYS A 125 6.87 15.02 16.20
N LEU A 126 6.45 14.48 15.06
CA LEU A 126 6.84 13.15 14.60
C LEU A 126 8.19 13.16 13.88
N TYR A 127 8.60 14.30 13.31
CA TYR A 127 9.74 14.41 12.42
C TYR A 127 11.00 13.75 12.97
N GLN A 128 11.42 14.09 14.20
CA GLN A 128 12.65 13.53 14.76
C GLN A 128 12.55 12.00 14.91
N SER A 129 11.41 11.48 15.36
CA SER A 129 11.20 10.03 15.48
C SER A 129 11.26 9.31 14.13
N ILE A 130 10.85 9.97 13.04
CA ILE A 130 10.96 9.45 11.68
C ILE A 130 12.43 9.40 11.26
N VAL A 131 13.18 10.48 11.52
CA VAL A 131 14.61 10.53 11.20
C VAL A 131 15.38 9.46 11.98
N ASP A 132 15.16 9.37 13.28
CA ASP A 132 15.77 8.37 14.17
C ASP A 132 15.40 6.94 13.77
N PHE A 133 14.14 6.69 13.40
CA PHE A 133 13.72 5.38 12.94
C PHE A 133 14.37 5.02 11.61
N SER A 134 14.45 5.97 10.68
CA SER A 134 15.06 5.76 9.36
C SER A 134 16.58 5.61 9.41
N GLU A 135 17.24 6.18 10.44
CA GLU A 135 18.70 6.32 10.61
C GLU A 135 19.37 7.03 9.41
N LEU A 136 18.71 8.09 8.91
CA LEU A 136 19.14 8.88 7.75
C LEU A 136 19.44 10.34 8.08
N GLU A 137 19.73 10.67 9.35
CA GLU A 137 20.00 12.03 9.86
C GLU A 137 20.88 12.84 8.88
N SER A 138 22.05 12.32 8.52
CA SER A 138 23.04 12.99 7.65
C SER A 138 22.60 13.15 6.19
N PHE A 139 21.48 12.54 5.78
CA PHE A 139 20.98 12.56 4.41
C PHE A 139 19.68 13.36 4.26
N MET A 140 19.05 13.78 5.35
CA MET A 140 17.71 14.39 5.31
C MET A 140 17.63 15.66 4.47
N ASP A 141 18.73 16.39 4.32
CA ASP A 141 18.80 17.60 3.49
C ASP A 141 19.34 17.32 2.06
N GLN A 142 19.46 16.04 1.67
CA GLN A 142 19.80 15.62 0.31
C GLN A 142 18.53 15.24 -0.48
N PRO A 143 18.45 15.59 -1.78
CA PRO A 143 17.38 15.12 -2.66
C PRO A 143 17.24 13.60 -2.69
N VAL A 144 16.02 13.09 -2.59
CA VAL A 144 15.78 11.63 -2.50
C VAL A 144 16.18 10.86 -3.76
N LYS A 145 16.35 11.54 -4.92
CA LYS A 145 16.94 10.92 -6.11
C LYS A 145 18.38 10.42 -5.92
N HIS A 146 19.08 10.91 -4.90
CA HIS A 146 20.43 10.48 -4.54
C HIS A 146 20.44 9.35 -3.49
N TYR A 147 19.28 8.95 -2.99
CA TYR A 147 19.18 7.87 -2.01
C TYR A 147 19.38 6.53 -2.73
N SER A 148 20.01 5.58 -2.05
CA SER A 148 19.92 4.18 -2.47
C SER A 148 18.47 3.68 -2.34
N SER A 149 18.14 2.59 -3.02
CA SER A 149 16.82 1.94 -2.86
C SER A 149 16.52 1.59 -1.40
N GLY A 150 17.53 1.16 -0.65
CA GLY A 150 17.41 0.89 0.80
C GLY A 150 17.08 2.14 1.60
N MET A 151 17.81 3.24 1.40
CA MET A 151 17.53 4.51 2.08
C MET A 151 16.14 5.05 1.75
N TYR A 152 15.74 4.95 0.48
CA TYR A 152 14.41 5.33 0.02
C TYR A 152 13.31 4.55 0.76
N MET A 153 13.42 3.21 0.79
CA MET A 153 12.46 2.34 1.47
C MET A 153 12.44 2.57 2.97
N ARG A 154 13.60 2.80 3.59
CA ARG A 154 13.70 3.12 5.02
C ARG A 154 12.95 4.40 5.37
N LEU A 155 13.18 5.48 4.63
CA LEU A 155 12.46 6.75 4.87
C LEU A 155 10.96 6.59 4.62
N ALA A 156 10.58 5.97 3.50
CA ALA A 156 9.19 5.72 3.16
C ALA A 156 8.44 4.93 4.24
N PHE A 157 9.03 3.84 4.72
CA PHE A 157 8.47 3.07 5.82
C PHE A 157 8.35 3.91 7.08
N SER A 158 9.42 4.62 7.47
CA SER A 158 9.47 5.44 8.68
C SER A 158 8.36 6.48 8.73
N VAL A 159 8.06 7.13 7.60
CA VAL A 159 6.94 8.08 7.48
C VAL A 159 5.59 7.35 7.61
N ALA A 160 5.42 6.22 6.92
CA ALA A 160 4.16 5.47 6.93
C ALA A 160 3.80 4.90 8.32
N VAL A 161 4.80 4.63 9.16
CA VAL A 161 4.62 4.13 10.54
C VAL A 161 4.88 5.18 11.63
N ALA A 162 4.91 6.46 11.26
CA ALA A 162 5.19 7.56 12.20
C ALA A 162 4.07 7.72 13.25
N GLU A 163 2.81 7.55 12.83
CA GLU A 163 1.64 7.52 13.69
C GLU A 163 1.02 6.12 13.65
N LYS A 164 0.44 5.68 14.77
CA LYS A 164 -0.28 4.41 14.84
C LYS A 164 -1.51 4.46 13.90
N PRO A 165 -1.63 3.54 12.92
CA PRO A 165 -2.80 3.46 12.06
C PRO A 165 -3.91 2.60 12.68
N GLU A 166 -5.14 2.74 12.18
CA GLU A 166 -6.22 1.82 12.56
C GLU A 166 -6.23 0.55 11.70
N ILE A 167 -5.80 0.68 10.45
CA ILE A 167 -5.64 -0.42 9.49
C ILE A 167 -4.23 -0.35 8.91
N LEU A 168 -3.48 -1.44 9.03
CA LEU A 168 -2.19 -1.62 8.38
C LEU A 168 -2.33 -2.62 7.24
N LEU A 169 -1.94 -2.23 6.02
CA LEU A 169 -1.92 -3.14 4.86
C LEU A 169 -0.47 -3.48 4.53
N VAL A 170 -0.16 -4.76 4.47
CA VAL A 170 1.21 -5.24 4.23
C VAL A 170 1.17 -6.18 3.03
N ASP A 171 1.92 -5.85 1.97
CA ASP A 171 2.21 -6.81 0.89
C ASP A 171 3.45 -7.63 1.26
N GLU A 172 3.60 -8.80 0.64
CA GLU A 172 4.63 -9.83 0.87
C GLU A 172 5.93 -9.28 1.47
N ILE A 173 6.37 -9.88 2.59
CA ILE A 173 7.59 -9.57 3.39
C ILE A 173 8.21 -8.23 3.01
N LEU A 174 7.97 -7.19 3.81
CA LEU A 174 8.61 -5.88 3.72
C LEU A 174 10.05 -6.01 3.18
N ALA A 175 10.24 -5.75 1.88
CA ALA A 175 11.56 -5.76 1.26
C ALA A 175 12.27 -4.43 1.57
N VAL A 176 12.33 -4.10 2.86
CA VAL A 176 12.84 -2.83 3.37
C VAL A 176 14.32 -2.99 3.71
N GLY A 177 15.16 -2.67 2.72
CA GLY A 177 16.61 -2.51 2.92
C GLY A 177 17.30 -3.78 3.43
N ASP A 178 17.98 -3.65 4.57
CA ASP A 178 18.76 -4.71 5.20
C ASP A 178 17.98 -5.46 6.30
N THR A 179 18.49 -6.64 6.69
CA THR A 179 17.87 -7.52 7.68
C THR A 179 17.64 -6.84 9.04
N LYS A 180 18.55 -5.98 9.51
CA LYS A 180 18.39 -5.30 10.80
C LYS A 180 17.23 -4.31 10.74
N PHE A 181 17.11 -3.58 9.64
CA PHE A 181 15.99 -2.66 9.45
C PHE A 181 14.66 -3.41 9.27
N GLN A 182 14.68 -4.54 8.58
CA GLN A 182 13.52 -5.42 8.43
C GLN A 182 13.00 -5.91 9.80
N GLU A 183 13.87 -6.35 10.70
CA GLU A 183 13.51 -6.72 12.07
C GLU A 183 12.89 -5.53 12.84
N LYS A 184 13.45 -4.33 12.70
CA LYS A 184 12.90 -3.08 13.29
C LYS A 184 11.49 -2.79 12.78
N CYS A 185 11.25 -3.03 11.49
CA CYS A 185 9.95 -2.85 10.87
C CYS A 185 8.93 -3.87 11.38
N LEU A 186 9.29 -5.16 11.41
CA LEU A 186 8.43 -6.22 11.94
C LEU A 186 8.05 -5.96 13.40
N LYS A 187 9.02 -5.55 14.23
CA LYS A 187 8.76 -5.15 15.62
C LYS A 187 7.74 -4.02 15.72
N ARG A 188 7.88 -2.97 14.91
CA ARG A 188 6.93 -1.84 14.90
C ARG A 188 5.52 -2.28 14.48
N ILE A 189 5.41 -3.20 13.53
CA ILE A 189 4.11 -3.78 13.13
C ILE A 189 3.49 -4.55 14.29
N SER A 190 4.25 -5.42 14.95
CA SER A 190 3.77 -6.17 16.11
C SER A 190 3.34 -5.25 17.27
N GLU A 191 4.06 -4.14 17.50
CA GLU A 191 3.67 -3.11 18.47
C GLU A 191 2.30 -2.50 18.13
N PHE A 192 2.04 -2.17 16.87
CA PHE A 192 0.73 -1.66 16.45
C PHE A 192 -0.39 -2.68 16.60
N GLN A 193 -0.15 -3.94 16.24
CA GLN A 193 -1.12 -5.02 16.46
C GLN A 193 -1.45 -5.18 17.95
N ALA A 194 -0.45 -5.19 18.82
CA ALA A 194 -0.63 -5.26 20.28
C ALA A 194 -1.42 -4.07 20.84
N GLN A 195 -1.37 -2.92 20.17
CA GLN A 195 -2.16 -1.73 20.50
C GLN A 195 -3.57 -1.75 19.87
N GLY A 196 -3.96 -2.79 19.13
CA GLY A 196 -5.30 -2.97 18.56
C GLY A 196 -5.47 -2.42 17.14
N SER A 197 -4.40 -2.21 16.39
CA SER A 197 -4.47 -1.96 14.95
C SER A 197 -4.89 -3.23 14.21
N THR A 198 -5.72 -3.08 13.17
CA THR A 198 -6.18 -4.18 12.31
C THR A 198 -5.12 -4.42 11.24
N LEU A 199 -4.65 -5.66 11.08
CA LEU A 199 -3.64 -6.01 10.05
C LEU A 199 -4.32 -6.71 8.88
N ALA A 200 -4.08 -6.25 7.65
CA ALA A 200 -4.33 -7.06 6.45
C ALA A 200 -2.98 -7.41 5.81
N LEU A 201 -2.59 -8.67 5.89
CA LEU A 201 -1.33 -9.19 5.40
C LEU A 201 -1.58 -10.03 4.15
N VAL A 202 -0.90 -9.70 3.05
CA VAL A 202 -0.79 -10.55 1.88
C VAL A 202 0.49 -11.38 1.97
N THR A 203 0.38 -12.70 1.78
CA THR A 203 1.54 -13.58 1.70
C THR A 203 1.29 -14.75 0.76
N HIS A 204 2.35 -15.34 0.24
CA HIS A 204 2.34 -16.61 -0.48
C HIS A 204 2.85 -17.78 0.39
N SER A 205 3.32 -17.51 1.61
CA SER A 205 3.86 -18.51 2.53
C SER A 205 2.94 -18.71 3.73
N PRO A 206 2.40 -19.93 3.96
CA PRO A 206 1.56 -20.23 5.12
C PRO A 206 2.22 -19.92 6.47
N GLY A 207 3.55 -20.09 6.57
CA GLY A 207 4.30 -19.89 7.83
C GLY A 207 4.41 -18.44 8.31
N GLN A 208 3.78 -17.47 7.63
CA GLN A 208 3.74 -16.06 8.03
C GLN A 208 2.40 -15.64 8.64
N ILE A 209 1.43 -16.56 8.73
CA ILE A 209 0.08 -16.30 9.23
C ILE A 209 -0.13 -16.86 10.65
N GLU A 210 0.85 -17.59 11.18
CA GLU A 210 0.82 -18.17 12.54
C GLU A 210 1.28 -17.19 13.62
#